data_AF-A0A5N5WJN2-F1
#
_entry.id   AF-A0A5N5WJN2-F1
#
_cell.length_a   1.000
_cell.length_b   1.000
_cell.length_c   1.000
_cell.angle_alpha   90.00
_cell.angle_beta   90.00
_cell.angle_gamma   90.00
#
_symmetry.space_group_name_H-M   'P 1'
#
loop_
_entity.id
_entity.type
_entity.pdbx_description
1 polymer ?
#
loop_
_entity_poly.entity_id
_entity_poly.type
_entity_poly.pdbx_seq_one_letter_code
_entity_poly.pdbx_strand_id
1 'polypeptide(L)'
;MLQGLPGTQQVLTALTGSLGLSSILGLEVGSSQNTLQHCSKAELSCQTPYHGQDKCCFNYPGGQLLQTQFWDADPAVGPADSWTIHGLWPDHCNGGFDQFCDPSRRYSNISLILTDSGRGDLLDGMRTFWKDYKGDDSHLWEHEWNKHGTCISTIEPHCYDNYYPQQDVVDYFDKTVELFHQLPTHKILASAGIVPSYAETYSLSEIQDALSKAHGADVIARCHYHNFNEVWYFFNVAGPLQVGKFVPTGPDGQTSNCPSKSIRYQPKTPPPTKTRGPSEPTKTGTPSSNRGNLIVQTKGQRRGCIISHGTWFTSGTCATFRAEKASDKTFTLRSSKGECAFVKDAFSCGPHITNPVEFSIQGDELSYRGNTTFFADKAPKGRVQSQVYASEENHPIELTITWKDSR
;
A
#
# COMPACT_ATOMS: atom_id res chain seq x y z
N MET A 1 28.84 0.02 -3.28
CA MET A 1 29.40 -1.33 -3.05
C MET A 1 29.13 -1.74 -1.62
N LEU A 2 28.02 -2.41 -1.37
CA LEU A 2 27.84 -3.27 -0.20
C LEU A 2 27.02 -4.46 -0.71
N GLN A 3 27.70 -5.60 -0.79
CA GLN A 3 27.15 -6.86 -1.30
C GLN A 3 26.16 -7.40 -0.27
N GLY A 4 24.97 -7.76 -0.75
CA GLY A 4 23.97 -8.49 0.02
C GLY A 4 24.43 -9.91 0.28
N LEU A 5 24.24 -10.37 1.51
CA LEU A 5 24.36 -11.76 1.90
C LEU A 5 23.10 -12.51 1.39
N PRO A 6 23.23 -13.62 0.66
CA PRO A 6 22.09 -14.46 0.32
C PRO A 6 21.68 -15.32 1.53
N GLY A 7 20.37 -15.41 1.75
CA GLY A 7 19.73 -16.23 2.78
C GLY A 7 19.96 -17.72 2.55
N THR A 8 20.09 -18.45 3.66
CA THR A 8 20.41 -19.87 3.70
C THR A 8 19.18 -20.75 3.46
N GLN A 9 19.19 -21.52 2.38
CA GLN A 9 18.60 -22.86 2.35
C GLN A 9 19.29 -23.71 1.28
N GLN A 10 20.36 -24.41 1.67
CA GLN A 10 20.80 -25.67 1.06
C GLN A 10 21.77 -26.38 2.01
N VAL A 11 21.26 -27.39 2.71
CA VAL A 11 21.96 -28.35 3.59
C VAL A 11 21.09 -29.61 3.46
N LEU A 12 21.53 -30.81 3.08
CA LEU A 12 22.81 -31.40 2.72
C LEU A 12 22.44 -32.69 1.95
N THR A 13 23.13 -33.06 0.88
CA THR A 13 23.27 -34.49 0.55
C THR A 13 24.72 -34.73 0.16
N ALA A 14 25.35 -35.64 0.91
CA ALA A 14 26.79 -35.74 1.05
C ALA A 14 27.48 -36.38 -0.17
N LEU A 15 28.73 -35.94 -0.34
CA LEU A 15 29.77 -36.43 -1.23
C LEU A 15 30.07 -37.93 -1.05
N THR A 16 30.15 -38.66 -2.15
CA THR A 16 31.17 -39.71 -2.34
C THR A 16 31.95 -39.37 -3.60
N GLY A 17 33.27 -39.20 -3.43
CA GLY A 17 34.15 -38.69 -4.49
C GLY A 17 34.58 -39.75 -5.49
N SER A 18 34.98 -39.29 -6.67
CA SER A 18 36.01 -39.89 -7.52
C SER A 18 36.53 -38.83 -8.48
N LEU A 19 37.84 -38.79 -8.64
CA LEU A 19 38.62 -37.86 -9.46
C LEU A 19 38.30 -37.98 -10.95
N GLY A 20 38.29 -36.83 -11.65
CA GLY A 20 38.23 -36.77 -13.10
C GLY A 20 38.48 -35.35 -13.62
N LEU A 21 39.75 -35.01 -13.88
CA LEU A 21 40.16 -33.85 -14.68
C LEU A 21 39.70 -34.06 -16.13
N SER A 22 38.90 -33.15 -16.68
CA SER A 22 38.98 -32.69 -18.09
C SER A 22 37.93 -31.63 -18.42
N SER A 23 38.37 -30.67 -19.25
CA SER A 23 37.58 -29.83 -20.16
C SER A 23 36.91 -28.58 -19.59
N ILE A 24 37.61 -27.45 -19.82
CA ILE A 24 37.03 -26.11 -19.89
C ILE A 24 36.14 -26.06 -21.14
N LEU A 25 34.83 -26.05 -20.94
CA LEU A 25 33.82 -25.61 -21.91
C LEU A 25 32.91 -24.64 -21.18
N GLY A 26 32.64 -23.49 -21.79
CA GLY A 26 31.88 -22.41 -21.20
C GLY A 26 30.51 -22.89 -20.72
N LEU A 27 30.23 -22.70 -19.43
CA LEU A 27 28.86 -22.74 -18.95
C LEU A 27 28.15 -21.50 -19.50
N GLU A 28 27.34 -21.73 -20.54
CA GLU A 28 26.16 -20.92 -20.73
C GLU A 28 25.33 -21.03 -19.46
N VAL A 29 25.04 -19.89 -18.84
CA VAL A 29 24.09 -19.78 -17.74
C VAL A 29 22.74 -20.20 -18.31
N GLY A 30 22.39 -21.47 -18.11
CA GLY A 30 21.08 -22.00 -18.39
C GLY A 30 20.07 -21.22 -17.56
N SER A 31 19.32 -20.35 -18.24
CA SER A 31 18.12 -19.72 -17.74
C SER A 31 17.23 -20.79 -17.10
N SER A 32 16.93 -20.65 -15.82
CA SER A 32 15.89 -21.41 -15.12
C SER A 32 14.54 -21.10 -15.76
N GLN A 33 14.20 -21.81 -16.85
CA GLN A 33 12.94 -21.67 -17.56
C GLN A 33 12.19 -22.99 -17.58
N ASN A 34 10.92 -22.87 -17.16
CA ASN A 34 9.82 -23.84 -17.16
C ASN A 34 9.75 -24.82 -15.97
N THR A 35 9.27 -24.30 -14.83
CA THR A 35 8.65 -25.07 -13.74
C THR A 35 7.13 -25.26 -13.93
N LEU A 36 6.59 -24.89 -15.09
CA LEU A 36 5.16 -24.90 -15.40
C LEU A 36 4.87 -25.90 -16.51
N GLN A 37 3.76 -26.62 -16.35
CA GLN A 37 3.27 -27.55 -17.35
C GLN A 37 3.07 -26.86 -18.70
N HIS A 38 3.65 -27.42 -19.76
CA HIS A 38 3.66 -26.78 -21.08
C HIS A 38 2.30 -26.86 -21.77
N CYS A 39 1.61 -25.72 -21.92
CA CYS A 39 0.30 -25.64 -22.58
C CYS A 39 0.43 -25.42 -24.09
N SER A 40 0.57 -26.50 -24.86
CA SER A 40 0.90 -26.44 -26.30
C SER A 40 -0.16 -25.78 -27.21
N LYS A 41 -1.40 -25.63 -26.74
CA LYS A 41 -2.51 -24.93 -27.43
C LYS A 41 -3.49 -24.34 -26.42
N ALA A 42 -3.07 -23.28 -25.74
CA ALA A 42 -3.92 -22.60 -24.77
C ALA A 42 -5.13 -21.95 -25.45
N GLU A 43 -6.33 -22.44 -25.14
CA GLU A 43 -7.60 -21.87 -25.60
C GLU A 43 -8.03 -20.72 -24.68
N LEU A 44 -8.74 -19.75 -25.25
CA LEU A 44 -9.18 -18.57 -24.52
C LEU A 44 -10.42 -18.89 -23.68
N SER A 45 -10.33 -18.66 -22.36
CA SER A 45 -11.46 -18.82 -21.43
C SER A 45 -12.64 -17.92 -21.81
N CYS A 46 -13.86 -18.33 -21.45
CA CYS A 46 -15.15 -17.68 -21.75
C CYS A 46 -15.52 -17.48 -23.23
N GLN A 47 -14.56 -17.50 -24.16
CA GLN A 47 -14.82 -17.55 -25.60
C GLN A 47 -14.87 -18.98 -26.13
N THR A 48 -14.23 -19.92 -25.42
CA THR A 48 -14.26 -21.35 -25.74
C THR A 48 -15.11 -22.09 -24.72
N PRO A 49 -16.14 -22.86 -25.13
CA PRO A 49 -16.89 -23.70 -24.21
C PRO A 49 -15.99 -24.75 -23.53
N TYR A 50 -16.16 -24.91 -22.22
CA TYR A 50 -15.45 -25.96 -21.50
C TYR A 50 -15.95 -27.34 -21.96
N HIS A 51 -15.03 -28.17 -22.44
CA HIS A 51 -15.33 -29.49 -22.96
C HIS A 51 -14.41 -30.58 -22.38
N GLY A 52 -13.86 -30.31 -21.18
CA GLY A 52 -12.92 -31.20 -20.50
C GLY A 52 -11.46 -30.88 -20.74
N GLN A 53 -11.13 -29.64 -21.13
CA GLN A 53 -9.74 -29.19 -21.21
C GLN A 53 -9.04 -29.31 -19.84
N ASP A 54 -7.72 -29.49 -19.88
CA ASP A 54 -6.89 -29.48 -18.68
C ASP A 54 -6.97 -28.11 -17.98
N LYS A 55 -7.40 -28.11 -16.71
CA LYS A 55 -7.57 -26.90 -15.92
C LYS A 55 -6.26 -26.25 -15.48
N CYS A 56 -5.13 -26.96 -15.61
CA CYS A 56 -3.81 -26.33 -15.51
C CYS A 56 -3.49 -25.45 -16.72
N CYS A 57 -4.18 -25.66 -17.85
CA CYS A 57 -4.00 -24.89 -19.08
C CYS A 57 -5.22 -24.06 -19.49
N PHE A 58 -6.34 -24.18 -18.78
CA PHE A 58 -7.60 -23.53 -19.11
C PHE A 58 -8.33 -23.06 -17.84
N ASN A 59 -8.51 -21.75 -17.69
CA ASN A 59 -9.17 -21.16 -16.52
C ASN A 59 -10.67 -21.50 -16.50
N TYR A 60 -11.08 -22.39 -15.58
CA TYR A 60 -12.47 -22.82 -15.42
C TYR A 60 -12.77 -23.36 -14.01
N PRO A 61 -13.91 -23.00 -13.37
CA PRO A 61 -15.03 -22.23 -13.91
C PRO A 61 -14.81 -20.71 -13.94
N GLY A 62 -13.82 -20.21 -13.19
CA GLY A 62 -13.45 -18.80 -13.14
C GLY A 62 -12.66 -18.35 -14.37
N GLY A 63 -13.33 -18.30 -15.52
CA GLY A 63 -12.72 -18.00 -16.81
C GLY A 63 -12.50 -16.51 -17.09
N GLN A 64 -13.24 -15.61 -16.42
CA GLN A 64 -13.08 -14.17 -16.57
C GLN A 64 -12.28 -13.63 -15.37
N LEU A 65 -11.05 -13.17 -15.60
CA LEU A 65 -10.24 -12.57 -14.55
C LEU A 65 -10.45 -11.06 -14.49
N LEU A 66 -10.68 -10.55 -13.28
CA LEU A 66 -10.91 -9.13 -13.02
C LEU A 66 -9.72 -8.56 -12.25
N GLN A 67 -8.96 -7.64 -12.84
CA GLN A 67 -8.01 -6.81 -12.10
C GLN A 67 -8.77 -5.59 -11.55
N THR A 68 -8.92 -5.51 -10.22
CA THR A 68 -9.71 -4.49 -9.56
C THR A 68 -8.83 -3.50 -8.80
N GLN A 69 -9.21 -2.23 -8.83
CA GLN A 69 -8.43 -1.13 -8.25
C GLN A 69 -9.30 -0.21 -7.39
N PHE A 70 -8.70 0.38 -6.37
CA PHE A 70 -9.29 1.38 -5.49
C PHE A 70 -8.72 2.79 -5.70
N TRP A 71 -9.60 3.76 -5.49
CA TRP A 71 -9.25 5.15 -5.22
C TRP A 71 -9.76 5.56 -3.83
N ASP A 72 -8.87 5.41 -2.85
CA ASP A 72 -9.14 5.79 -1.46
C ASP A 72 -8.59 7.19 -1.18
N ALA A 73 -9.49 8.18 -1.21
CA ALA A 73 -9.17 9.59 -0.97
C ALA A 73 -9.46 10.06 0.46
N ASP A 74 -10.33 9.37 1.20
CA ASP A 74 -10.67 9.70 2.58
C ASP A 74 -11.02 8.43 3.39
N PRO A 75 -10.08 7.89 4.20
CA PRO A 75 -8.70 8.36 4.35
C PRO A 75 -7.89 8.15 3.06
N ALA A 76 -6.97 9.08 2.79
CA ALA A 76 -6.08 8.99 1.64
C ALA A 76 -5.05 7.87 1.82
N VAL A 77 -5.03 6.93 0.88
CA VAL A 77 -4.14 5.75 0.92
C VAL A 77 -3.39 5.56 -0.41
N GLY A 78 -2.15 5.09 -0.32
CA GLY A 78 -1.25 4.94 -1.47
C GLY A 78 -0.74 6.27 -2.04
N PRO A 79 -0.04 6.27 -3.18
CA PRO A 79 0.43 7.49 -3.82
C PRO A 79 -0.72 8.40 -4.26
N ALA A 80 -0.48 9.72 -4.21
CA ALA A 80 -1.48 10.74 -4.51
C ALA A 80 -1.93 10.74 -5.99
N ASP A 81 -1.08 10.23 -6.88
CA ASP A 81 -1.22 10.16 -8.32
C ASP A 81 -1.36 8.70 -8.83
N SER A 82 -1.75 7.79 -7.95
CA SER A 82 -1.95 6.38 -8.30
C SER A 82 -3.21 5.82 -7.66
N TRP A 83 -3.86 4.93 -8.40
CA TRP A 83 -4.81 3.98 -7.82
C TRP A 83 -4.04 2.92 -7.03
N THR A 84 -4.75 2.14 -6.23
CA THR A 84 -4.21 1.00 -5.48
C THR A 84 -4.93 -0.28 -5.90
N ILE A 85 -4.32 -1.43 -5.66
CA ILE A 85 -4.87 -2.75 -5.95
C ILE A 85 -5.97 -3.05 -4.92
N HIS A 86 -7.12 -3.52 -5.42
CA HIS A 86 -8.11 -4.22 -4.61
C HIS A 86 -7.81 -5.73 -4.68
N GLY A 87 -7.82 -6.32 -5.88
CA GLY A 87 -7.41 -7.71 -6.08
C GLY A 87 -7.42 -8.19 -7.53
N LEU A 88 -7.30 -9.51 -7.67
CA LEU A 88 -7.47 -10.25 -8.93
C LEU A 88 -8.47 -11.38 -8.70
N TRP A 89 -9.61 -11.36 -9.38
CA TRP A 89 -10.74 -12.23 -9.07
C TRP A 89 -11.15 -13.12 -10.25
N PRO A 90 -11.36 -14.43 -10.03
CA PRO A 90 -11.83 -15.35 -11.06
C PRO A 90 -13.36 -15.47 -11.06
N ASP A 91 -14.02 -14.73 -11.95
CA ASP A 91 -15.46 -14.81 -12.16
C ASP A 91 -15.81 -15.85 -13.22
N HIS A 92 -17.01 -16.41 -13.11
CA HIS A 92 -17.61 -17.27 -14.12
C HIS A 92 -17.97 -16.44 -15.36
N CYS A 93 -18.04 -17.09 -16.51
CA CYS A 93 -18.41 -16.48 -17.80
C CYS A 93 -19.89 -16.05 -17.90
N ASN A 94 -20.58 -15.95 -16.76
CA ASN A 94 -21.97 -15.49 -16.63
C ASN A 94 -22.14 -14.45 -15.50
N GLY A 95 -21.02 -13.97 -14.93
CA GLY A 95 -20.99 -12.93 -13.90
C GLY A 95 -21.16 -13.43 -12.48
N GLY A 96 -21.38 -14.74 -12.28
CA GLY A 96 -21.23 -15.39 -10.98
C GLY A 96 -19.76 -15.54 -10.59
N PHE A 97 -19.51 -15.96 -9.35
CA PHE A 97 -18.16 -16.27 -8.88
C PHE A 97 -18.20 -17.29 -7.75
N ASP A 98 -17.11 -18.05 -7.64
CA ASP A 98 -16.85 -18.87 -6.46
C ASP A 98 -15.98 -18.10 -5.46
N GLN A 99 -16.04 -18.50 -4.20
CA GLN A 99 -15.23 -17.89 -3.14
C GLN A 99 -14.79 -18.93 -2.12
N PHE A 100 -13.58 -18.77 -1.58
CA PHE A 100 -13.00 -19.67 -0.58
C PHE A 100 -12.95 -21.12 -1.05
N CYS A 101 -12.48 -21.34 -2.29
CA CYS A 101 -12.60 -22.62 -3.00
C CYS A 101 -11.76 -23.75 -2.41
N ASP A 102 -10.69 -23.43 -1.67
CA ASP A 102 -9.80 -24.44 -1.07
C ASP A 102 -9.41 -24.08 0.37
N PRO A 103 -10.07 -24.68 1.38
CA PRO A 103 -9.71 -24.48 2.78
C PRO A 103 -8.30 -24.94 3.16
N SER A 104 -7.72 -25.91 2.44
CA SER A 104 -6.40 -26.48 2.75
C SER A 104 -5.25 -25.55 2.37
N ARG A 105 -5.50 -24.63 1.44
CA ARG A 105 -4.55 -23.60 0.98
C ARG A 105 -4.84 -22.22 1.58
N ARG A 106 -5.56 -22.17 2.71
CA ARG A 106 -5.77 -20.90 3.42
C ARG A 106 -4.57 -20.53 4.27
N TYR A 107 -4.16 -19.27 4.18
CA TYR A 107 -3.00 -18.74 4.90
C TYR A 107 -3.34 -17.46 5.65
N SER A 108 -2.62 -17.22 6.74
CA SER A 108 -2.70 -16.01 7.58
C SER A 108 -1.31 -15.37 7.77
N ASN A 109 -0.40 -15.62 6.84
CA ASN A 109 1.01 -15.24 6.93
C ASN A 109 1.60 -14.87 5.56
N ILE A 110 0.80 -14.23 4.70
CA ILE A 110 1.18 -13.88 3.31
C ILE A 110 2.55 -13.17 3.23
N SER A 111 2.80 -12.20 4.11
CA SER A 111 4.09 -11.48 4.15
C SER A 111 5.29 -12.40 4.38
N LEU A 112 5.14 -13.42 5.22
CA LEU A 112 6.21 -14.38 5.50
C LEU A 112 6.43 -15.30 4.29
N ILE A 113 5.34 -15.79 3.68
CA ILE A 113 5.41 -16.59 2.44
C ILE A 113 6.19 -15.86 1.34
N LEU A 114 5.88 -14.57 1.12
CA LEU A 114 6.58 -13.75 0.13
C LEU A 114 8.05 -13.51 0.50
N THR A 115 8.34 -13.32 1.79
CA THR A 115 9.73 -13.10 2.24
C THR A 115 10.57 -14.38 2.11
N ASP A 116 10.03 -15.52 2.55
CA ASP A 116 10.72 -16.82 2.56
C ASP A 116 10.95 -17.36 1.14
N SER A 117 10.08 -17.01 0.19
CA SER A 117 10.27 -17.29 -1.25
C SER A 117 11.26 -16.35 -1.94
N GLY A 118 11.88 -15.42 -1.20
CA GLY A 118 12.83 -14.45 -1.75
C GLY A 118 12.19 -13.27 -2.48
N ARG A 119 10.87 -13.08 -2.36
CA ARG A 119 10.06 -12.05 -3.03
C ARG A 119 9.76 -10.84 -2.14
N GLY A 120 10.80 -10.37 -1.47
CA GLY A 120 10.74 -9.13 -0.68
C GLY A 120 10.44 -7.89 -1.52
N ASP A 121 10.87 -7.88 -2.78
CA ASP A 121 10.55 -6.85 -3.77
C ASP A 121 9.05 -6.73 -4.03
N LEU A 122 8.36 -7.87 -4.21
CA LEU A 122 6.91 -7.93 -4.37
C LEU A 122 6.20 -7.41 -3.14
N LEU A 123 6.64 -7.84 -1.95
CA LEU A 123 6.06 -7.39 -0.68
C LEU A 123 6.21 -5.86 -0.51
N ASP A 124 7.33 -5.27 -0.90
CA ASP A 124 7.53 -3.82 -0.85
C ASP A 124 6.65 -3.07 -1.88
N GLY A 125 6.45 -3.65 -3.06
CA GLY A 125 5.46 -3.18 -4.03
C GLY A 125 4.05 -3.19 -3.45
N MET A 126 3.63 -4.30 -2.85
CA MET A 126 2.32 -4.45 -2.20
C MET A 126 2.14 -3.46 -1.03
N ARG A 127 3.17 -3.23 -0.21
CA ARG A 127 3.15 -2.23 0.87
C ARG A 127 2.90 -0.81 0.40
N THR A 128 3.13 -0.54 -0.89
CA THR A 128 2.91 0.76 -1.53
C THR A 128 1.56 0.80 -2.25
N PHE A 129 1.23 -0.24 -3.00
CA PHE A 129 0.15 -0.23 -3.97
C PHE A 129 -1.04 -1.14 -3.63
N TRP A 130 -0.93 -2.10 -2.70
CA TRP A 130 -2.03 -2.98 -2.30
C TRP A 130 -2.37 -2.74 -0.83
N LYS A 131 -3.21 -1.75 -0.58
CA LYS A 131 -3.39 -1.15 0.73
C LYS A 131 -4.79 -1.36 1.26
N ASP A 132 -4.90 -1.60 2.56
CA ASP A 132 -6.16 -1.46 3.27
C ASP A 132 -6.34 -0.01 3.74
N TYR A 133 -7.47 0.59 3.39
CA TYR A 133 -7.80 1.94 3.82
C TYR A 133 -7.93 2.08 5.36
N LYS A 134 -8.14 0.96 6.08
CA LYS A 134 -8.15 0.92 7.56
C LYS A 134 -6.77 0.67 8.16
N GLY A 135 -5.75 0.41 7.32
CA GLY A 135 -4.35 0.23 7.73
C GLY A 135 -3.96 -1.20 8.12
N ASP A 136 -4.79 -2.21 7.83
CA ASP A 136 -4.48 -3.62 8.03
C ASP A 136 -4.26 -4.34 6.68
N ASP A 137 -3.17 -4.00 6.00
CA ASP A 137 -2.85 -4.57 4.69
C ASP A 137 -2.70 -6.11 4.76
N SER A 138 -2.21 -6.64 5.88
CA SER A 138 -2.00 -8.10 6.04
C SER A 138 -3.31 -8.86 5.98
N HIS A 139 -4.33 -8.38 6.72
CA HIS A 139 -5.65 -8.99 6.66
C HIS A 139 -6.30 -8.85 5.27
N LEU A 140 -6.06 -7.74 4.56
CA LEU A 140 -6.51 -7.59 3.17
C LEU A 140 -5.87 -8.64 2.26
N TRP A 141 -4.54 -8.80 2.29
CA TRP A 141 -3.87 -9.78 1.44
C TRP A 141 -4.30 -11.23 1.76
N GLU A 142 -4.50 -11.54 3.05
CA GLU A 142 -5.07 -12.82 3.47
C GLU A 142 -6.48 -13.01 2.91
N HIS A 143 -7.33 -11.98 2.93
CA HIS A 143 -8.67 -12.03 2.36
C HIS A 143 -8.63 -12.31 0.86
N GLU A 144 -7.82 -11.55 0.11
CA GLU A 144 -7.75 -11.66 -1.35
C GLU A 144 -7.24 -13.04 -1.79
N TRP A 145 -6.18 -13.55 -1.16
CA TRP A 145 -5.72 -14.91 -1.43
C TRP A 145 -6.77 -15.96 -1.06
N ASN A 146 -7.23 -15.94 0.20
CA ASN A 146 -8.10 -16.99 0.73
C ASN A 146 -9.44 -17.04 -0.01
N LYS A 147 -9.99 -15.89 -0.39
CA LYS A 147 -11.29 -15.78 -1.05
C LYS A 147 -11.20 -15.97 -2.55
N HIS A 148 -10.22 -15.37 -3.22
CA HIS A 148 -10.16 -15.28 -4.67
C HIS A 148 -8.99 -16.09 -5.26
N GLY A 149 -7.78 -15.96 -4.70
CA GLY A 149 -6.60 -16.70 -5.18
C GLY A 149 -6.80 -18.23 -5.14
N THR A 150 -7.43 -18.75 -4.08
CA THR A 150 -7.74 -20.19 -3.98
C THR A 150 -8.70 -20.71 -5.05
N CYS A 151 -9.40 -19.83 -5.76
CA CYS A 151 -10.37 -20.18 -6.80
C CYS A 151 -9.79 -20.17 -8.22
N ILE A 152 -8.50 -19.86 -8.39
CA ILE A 152 -7.84 -19.89 -9.69
C ILE A 152 -7.32 -21.31 -9.96
N SER A 153 -8.03 -22.05 -10.82
CA SER A 153 -7.72 -23.45 -11.13
C SER A 153 -6.31 -23.68 -11.70
N THR A 154 -5.77 -22.73 -12.47
CA THR A 154 -4.50 -22.88 -13.18
C THR A 154 -3.26 -22.77 -12.29
N ILE A 155 -3.44 -22.40 -11.01
CA ILE A 155 -2.36 -22.31 -10.01
C ILE A 155 -2.53 -23.34 -8.89
N GLU A 156 -3.38 -24.35 -9.05
CA GLU A 156 -3.44 -25.43 -8.07
C GLU A 156 -2.10 -26.18 -8.00
N PRO A 157 -1.68 -26.71 -6.83
CA PRO A 157 -0.34 -27.31 -6.66
C PRO A 157 0.00 -28.42 -7.66
N HIS A 158 -1.01 -29.15 -8.15
CA HIS A 158 -0.82 -30.23 -9.13
C HIS A 158 -0.46 -29.73 -10.54
N CYS A 159 -0.61 -28.42 -10.81
CA CYS A 159 -0.26 -27.80 -12.09
C CYS A 159 1.23 -27.44 -12.23
N TYR A 160 2.02 -27.68 -11.19
CA TYR A 160 3.46 -27.41 -11.17
C TYR A 160 4.22 -28.71 -11.30
N ASP A 161 5.20 -28.75 -12.21
CA ASP A 161 6.05 -29.94 -12.39
C ASP A 161 6.90 -30.22 -11.14
N ASN A 162 7.39 -29.16 -10.49
CA ASN A 162 8.18 -29.21 -9.26
C ASN A 162 7.63 -28.18 -8.26
N TYR A 163 6.47 -28.49 -7.66
CA TYR A 163 5.84 -27.59 -6.69
C TYR A 163 6.69 -27.40 -5.44
N TYR A 164 6.93 -26.14 -5.08
CA TYR A 164 7.38 -25.76 -3.75
C TYR A 164 6.19 -25.27 -2.91
N PRO A 165 6.12 -25.60 -1.61
CA PRO A 165 5.04 -25.12 -0.75
C PRO A 165 4.79 -23.62 -0.90
N GLN A 166 3.52 -23.25 -1.11
CA GLN A 166 3.05 -21.87 -1.28
C GLN A 166 3.55 -21.12 -2.52
N GLN A 167 4.12 -21.82 -3.51
CA GLN A 167 4.51 -21.21 -4.79
C GLN A 167 3.32 -20.54 -5.49
N ASP A 168 2.14 -21.14 -5.41
CA ASP A 168 0.89 -20.62 -5.95
C ASP A 168 0.43 -19.30 -5.33
N VAL A 169 0.73 -19.10 -4.05
CA VAL A 169 0.48 -17.82 -3.37
C VAL A 169 1.34 -16.74 -3.99
N VAL A 170 2.64 -17.00 -4.16
CA VAL A 170 3.60 -16.05 -4.74
C VAL A 170 3.16 -15.65 -6.14
N ASP A 171 2.83 -16.64 -6.99
CA ASP A 171 2.41 -16.44 -8.37
C ASP A 171 1.13 -15.59 -8.49
N TYR A 172 0.18 -15.76 -7.58
CA TYR A 172 -1.04 -14.94 -7.52
C TYR A 172 -0.74 -13.46 -7.26
N PHE A 173 0.05 -13.18 -6.23
CA PHE A 173 0.39 -11.79 -5.87
C PHE A 173 1.23 -11.15 -6.97
N ASP A 174 2.16 -11.90 -7.55
CA ASP A 174 2.99 -11.46 -8.67
C ASP A 174 2.16 -11.03 -9.86
N LYS A 175 1.29 -11.93 -10.35
CA LYS A 175 0.49 -11.64 -11.53
C LYS A 175 -0.45 -10.47 -11.28
N THR A 176 -1.01 -10.36 -10.08
CA THR A 176 -1.88 -9.25 -9.71
C THR A 176 -1.15 -7.90 -9.77
N VAL A 177 0.06 -7.83 -9.20
CA VAL A 177 0.88 -6.61 -9.22
C VAL A 177 1.38 -6.29 -10.64
N GLU A 178 1.77 -7.30 -11.41
CA GLU A 178 2.17 -7.16 -12.81
C GLU A 178 1.05 -6.52 -13.65
N LEU A 179 -0.17 -7.08 -13.60
CA LEU A 179 -1.33 -6.56 -14.33
C LEU A 179 -1.68 -5.14 -13.89
N PHE A 180 -1.65 -4.87 -12.58
CA PHE A 180 -1.91 -3.53 -12.05
C PHE A 180 -0.96 -2.47 -12.66
N HIS A 181 0.34 -2.78 -12.77
CA HIS A 181 1.30 -1.84 -13.36
C HIS A 181 1.09 -1.61 -14.86
N GLN A 182 0.51 -2.58 -15.57
CA GLN A 182 0.10 -2.42 -16.98
C GLN A 182 -1.17 -1.59 -17.14
N LEU A 183 -1.91 -1.35 -16.06
CA LEU A 183 -3.18 -0.62 -16.02
C LEU A 183 -3.08 0.66 -15.17
N PRO A 184 -2.30 1.69 -15.61
CA PRO A 184 -2.08 2.90 -14.84
C PRO A 184 -3.30 3.85 -14.89
N THR A 185 -4.39 3.48 -14.22
CA THR A 185 -5.71 4.14 -14.23
C THR A 185 -5.63 5.66 -14.10
N HIS A 186 -4.83 6.17 -13.15
CA HIS A 186 -4.68 7.62 -12.98
C HIS A 186 -4.10 8.30 -14.23
N LYS A 187 -3.06 7.72 -14.84
CA LYS A 187 -2.42 8.29 -16.04
C LYS A 187 -3.35 8.25 -17.25
N ILE A 188 -4.12 7.16 -17.39
CA ILE A 188 -5.11 7.01 -18.45
C ILE A 188 -6.17 8.11 -18.32
N LEU A 189 -6.77 8.27 -17.15
CA LEU A 189 -7.77 9.30 -16.88
C LEU A 189 -7.19 10.72 -17.09
N ALA A 190 -5.99 10.99 -16.56
CA ALA A 190 -5.33 12.28 -16.71
C ALA A 190 -5.07 12.64 -18.17
N SER A 191 -4.72 11.66 -19.03
CA SER A 191 -4.54 11.88 -20.47
C SER A 191 -5.82 12.27 -21.21
N ALA A 192 -6.98 11.93 -20.64
CA ALA A 192 -8.30 12.35 -21.10
C ALA A 192 -8.80 13.64 -20.41
N GLY A 193 -7.97 14.30 -19.60
CA GLY A 193 -8.35 15.48 -18.83
C GLY A 193 -9.16 15.19 -17.56
N ILE A 194 -9.31 13.92 -17.18
CA ILE A 194 -10.03 13.50 -15.98
C ILE A 194 -9.02 13.38 -14.83
N VAL A 195 -8.89 14.44 -14.05
CA VAL A 195 -7.96 14.53 -12.92
C VAL A 195 -8.71 14.70 -11.60
N PRO A 196 -8.13 14.30 -10.45
CA PRO A 196 -8.77 14.54 -9.18
C PRO A 196 -9.02 16.04 -8.94
N SER A 197 -10.22 16.40 -8.53
CA SER A 197 -10.63 17.80 -8.30
C SER A 197 -11.66 17.93 -7.19
N TYR A 198 -11.61 19.06 -6.49
CA TYR A 198 -12.62 19.46 -5.50
C TYR A 198 -13.81 20.21 -6.10
N ALA A 199 -13.67 20.70 -7.33
CA ALA A 199 -14.68 21.52 -8.01
C ALA A 199 -15.31 20.79 -9.20
N GLU A 200 -14.47 20.09 -9.97
CA GLU A 200 -14.90 19.42 -11.19
C GLU A 200 -15.58 18.09 -10.88
N THR A 201 -16.55 17.74 -11.73
CA THR A 201 -17.21 16.43 -11.69
C THR A 201 -17.31 15.90 -13.11
N TYR A 202 -17.40 14.58 -13.23
CA TYR A 202 -17.38 13.87 -14.51
C TYR A 202 -18.66 13.08 -14.71
N SER A 203 -18.96 12.75 -15.98
CA SER A 203 -19.98 11.77 -16.32
C SER A 203 -19.42 10.35 -16.33
N LEU A 204 -20.30 9.37 -16.14
CA LEU A 204 -19.90 7.96 -16.19
C LEU A 204 -19.34 7.59 -17.57
N SER A 205 -19.93 8.11 -18.65
CA SER A 205 -19.47 7.89 -20.01
C SER A 205 -18.06 8.43 -20.22
N GLU A 206 -17.73 9.65 -19.76
CA GLU A 206 -16.38 10.19 -19.90
C GLU A 206 -15.33 9.32 -19.22
N ILE A 207 -15.62 8.84 -18.00
CA ILE A 207 -14.73 7.96 -17.24
C ILE A 207 -14.55 6.62 -17.97
N GLN A 208 -15.65 5.93 -18.30
CA GLN A 208 -15.56 4.61 -18.90
C GLN A 208 -15.00 4.67 -20.32
N ASP A 209 -15.34 5.66 -21.13
CA ASP A 209 -14.80 5.79 -22.50
C ASP A 209 -13.28 5.97 -22.48
N ALA A 210 -12.75 6.77 -21.55
CA ALA A 210 -11.30 6.96 -21.40
C ALA A 210 -10.59 5.67 -21.01
N LEU A 211 -11.15 4.92 -20.04
CA LEU A 211 -10.57 3.68 -19.55
C LEU A 211 -10.70 2.54 -20.58
N SER A 212 -11.89 2.36 -21.16
CA SER A 212 -12.16 1.32 -22.16
C SER A 212 -11.32 1.52 -23.42
N LYS A 213 -11.10 2.77 -23.86
CA LYS A 213 -10.23 3.08 -25.00
C LYS A 213 -8.78 2.65 -24.74
N ALA A 214 -8.28 2.82 -23.52
CA ALA A 214 -6.91 2.42 -23.17
C ALA A 214 -6.78 0.91 -22.94
N HIS A 215 -7.80 0.28 -22.35
CA HIS A 215 -7.85 -1.17 -22.10
C HIS A 215 -8.08 -1.98 -23.37
N GLY A 216 -8.84 -1.43 -24.33
CA GLY A 216 -9.25 -2.12 -25.56
C GLY A 216 -10.56 -2.91 -25.43
N ALA A 217 -11.23 -2.83 -24.28
CA ALA A 217 -12.54 -3.43 -24.02
C ALA A 217 -13.26 -2.66 -22.90
N ASP A 218 -14.55 -2.96 -22.67
CA ASP A 218 -15.36 -2.24 -21.69
C ASP A 218 -14.82 -2.38 -20.25
N VAL A 219 -14.65 -1.24 -19.58
CA VAL A 219 -14.21 -1.13 -18.18
C VAL A 219 -15.36 -0.67 -17.30
N ILE A 220 -15.49 -1.25 -16.10
CA ILE A 220 -16.52 -0.85 -15.14
C ILE A 220 -15.94 0.11 -14.11
N ALA A 221 -16.55 1.29 -14.01
CA ALA A 221 -16.31 2.24 -12.94
C ALA A 221 -17.36 2.07 -11.83
N ARG A 222 -16.96 2.12 -10.56
CA ARG A 222 -17.88 2.05 -9.41
C ARG A 222 -17.66 3.20 -8.46
N CYS A 223 -18.75 3.57 -7.80
CA CYS A 223 -18.80 4.70 -6.92
C CYS A 223 -19.24 4.29 -5.51
N HIS A 224 -18.67 4.96 -4.52
CA HIS A 224 -19.25 5.06 -3.19
C HIS A 224 -20.08 6.35 -3.14
N TYR A 225 -21.41 6.21 -3.22
CA TYR A 225 -22.33 7.31 -3.54
C TYR A 225 -21.96 7.99 -4.86
N HIS A 226 -21.50 9.24 -4.81
CA HIS A 226 -21.03 10.00 -5.98
C HIS A 226 -19.51 10.01 -6.10
N ASN A 227 -18.77 9.43 -5.16
CA ASN A 227 -17.30 9.42 -5.21
C ASN A 227 -16.84 8.23 -6.05
N PHE A 228 -16.07 8.50 -7.09
CA PHE A 228 -15.42 7.46 -7.88
C PHE A 228 -14.45 6.69 -6.98
N ASN A 229 -14.63 5.37 -6.88
CA ASN A 229 -13.97 4.57 -5.85
C ASN A 229 -13.35 3.27 -6.38
N GLU A 230 -13.94 2.59 -7.36
CA GLU A 230 -13.33 1.38 -7.93
C GLU A 230 -13.31 1.40 -9.46
N VAL A 231 -12.33 0.69 -10.03
CA VAL A 231 -12.27 0.35 -11.45
C VAL A 231 -12.00 -1.14 -11.60
N TRP A 232 -12.78 -1.79 -12.46
CA TRP A 232 -12.66 -3.23 -12.75
C TRP A 232 -12.31 -3.43 -14.23
N TYR A 233 -11.16 -4.05 -14.47
CA TYR A 233 -10.67 -4.42 -15.80
C TYR A 233 -10.82 -5.92 -16.00
N PHE A 234 -11.43 -6.33 -17.11
CA PHE A 234 -11.78 -7.73 -17.37
C PHE A 234 -10.85 -8.33 -18.42
N PHE A 235 -10.48 -9.59 -18.20
CA PHE A 235 -9.64 -10.39 -19.08
C PHE A 235 -10.21 -11.79 -19.25
N ASN A 236 -10.20 -12.27 -20.48
CA ASN A 236 -10.17 -13.71 -20.74
C ASN A 236 -8.71 -14.13 -20.86
N VAL A 237 -8.40 -15.37 -20.49
CA VAL A 237 -7.00 -15.83 -20.39
C VAL A 237 -6.83 -17.10 -21.20
N ALA A 238 -5.84 -17.08 -22.09
CA ALA A 238 -5.36 -18.28 -22.77
C ALA A 238 -4.11 -18.78 -22.04
N GLY A 239 -4.24 -19.87 -21.29
CA GLY A 239 -3.16 -20.54 -20.58
C GLY A 239 -3.20 -20.32 -19.07
N PRO A 240 -2.14 -20.74 -18.34
CA PRO A 240 -2.08 -20.63 -16.89
C PRO A 240 -1.89 -19.18 -16.43
N LEU A 241 -2.23 -18.88 -15.17
CA LEU A 241 -2.16 -17.52 -14.62
C LEU A 241 -0.80 -16.83 -14.85
N GLN A 242 0.29 -17.56 -14.64
CA GLN A 242 1.66 -17.03 -14.59
C GLN A 242 2.15 -16.52 -15.96
N VAL A 243 1.89 -17.29 -17.02
CA VAL A 243 2.48 -17.05 -18.36
C VAL A 243 1.43 -16.95 -19.46
N GLY A 244 0.15 -17.14 -19.12
CA GLY A 244 -0.97 -17.07 -20.04
C GLY A 244 -1.13 -15.69 -20.66
N LYS A 245 -1.78 -15.67 -21.81
CA LYS A 245 -2.10 -14.41 -22.51
C LYS A 245 -3.42 -13.86 -21.97
N PHE A 246 -3.33 -12.73 -21.29
CA PHE A 246 -4.48 -11.94 -20.84
C PHE A 246 -5.01 -11.10 -22.02
N VAL A 247 -6.25 -11.35 -22.40
CA VAL A 247 -6.93 -10.67 -23.50
C VAL A 247 -8.05 -9.80 -22.91
N PRO A 248 -7.97 -8.46 -23.05
CA PRO A 248 -9.03 -7.55 -22.64
C PRO A 248 -10.41 -8.00 -23.16
N THR A 249 -11.41 -7.98 -22.29
CA THR A 249 -12.81 -8.29 -22.64
C THR A 249 -13.76 -7.33 -21.91
N GLY A 250 -15.02 -7.29 -22.32
CA GLY A 250 -16.08 -6.64 -21.55
C GLY A 250 -16.55 -7.52 -20.38
N PRO A 251 -17.34 -6.96 -19.44
CA PRO A 251 -17.86 -7.69 -18.29
C PRO A 251 -18.90 -8.75 -18.69
N ASP A 252 -18.89 -9.91 -18.02
CA ASP A 252 -19.91 -10.96 -18.19
C ASP A 252 -21.06 -10.80 -17.19
N GLY A 253 -21.56 -9.58 -16.97
CA GLY A 253 -22.75 -9.31 -16.14
C GLY A 253 -22.54 -8.30 -15.02
N GLN A 254 -21.31 -7.91 -14.75
CA GLN A 254 -20.97 -6.84 -13.82
C GLN A 254 -21.40 -5.49 -14.41
N THR A 255 -21.97 -4.62 -13.56
CA THR A 255 -22.45 -3.29 -13.96
C THR A 255 -21.91 -2.21 -13.03
N SER A 256 -21.90 -0.98 -13.54
CA SER A 256 -21.59 0.21 -12.74
C SER A 256 -22.73 0.53 -11.77
N ASN A 257 -22.38 1.00 -10.58
CA ASN A 257 -23.32 1.61 -9.62
C ASN A 257 -23.18 3.14 -9.55
N CYS A 258 -22.37 3.74 -10.41
CA CYS A 258 -22.18 5.19 -10.45
C CYS A 258 -23.41 5.91 -11.05
N PRO A 259 -23.70 7.14 -10.61
CA PRO A 259 -24.66 7.99 -11.30
C PRO A 259 -24.15 8.35 -12.71
N SER A 260 -25.06 8.64 -13.65
CA SER A 260 -24.67 8.99 -15.03
C SER A 260 -23.87 10.28 -15.14
N LYS A 261 -24.03 11.20 -14.18
CA LYS A 261 -23.35 12.51 -14.11
C LYS A 261 -23.00 12.87 -12.67
N SER A 262 -22.19 13.92 -12.52
CA SER A 262 -21.81 14.48 -11.22
C SER A 262 -21.03 13.48 -10.35
N ILE A 263 -20.18 12.67 -10.98
CA ILE A 263 -19.23 11.80 -10.30
C ILE A 263 -18.04 12.65 -9.84
N ARG A 264 -17.67 12.52 -8.56
CA ARG A 264 -16.53 13.20 -7.96
C ARG A 264 -15.31 12.30 -8.00
N TYR A 265 -14.23 12.77 -8.60
CA TYR A 265 -12.91 12.16 -8.48
C TYR A 265 -12.11 12.97 -7.46
N GLN A 266 -12.20 12.58 -6.18
CA GLN A 266 -11.70 13.40 -5.08
C GLN A 266 -10.17 13.33 -4.96
N PRO A 267 -9.44 14.44 -4.80
CA PRO A 267 -8.00 14.39 -4.54
C PRO A 267 -7.67 13.68 -3.22
N LYS A 268 -6.61 12.87 -3.22
CA LYS A 268 -6.01 12.27 -2.02
C LYS A 268 -5.34 13.32 -1.11
N THR A 269 -5.04 14.51 -1.64
CA THR A 269 -4.58 15.65 -0.86
C THR A 269 -5.76 16.41 -0.28
N PRO A 270 -5.72 16.89 0.98
CA PRO A 270 -6.80 17.69 1.57
C PRO A 270 -7.22 18.88 0.70
N PRO A 271 -8.47 19.37 0.82
CA PRO A 271 -8.91 20.54 0.07
C PRO A 271 -8.04 21.74 0.40
N PRO A 272 -7.70 22.57 -0.60
CA PRO A 272 -7.08 23.87 -0.32
C PRO A 272 -8.00 24.62 0.64
N THR A 273 -7.48 24.93 1.82
CA THR A 273 -8.21 25.73 2.80
C THR A 273 -8.47 27.08 2.13
N LYS A 274 -9.69 27.61 2.19
CA LYS A 274 -9.98 28.96 1.67
C LYS A 274 -9.11 29.97 2.41
N THR A 275 -7.94 30.29 1.84
CA THR A 275 -7.06 31.36 2.29
C THR A 275 -7.76 32.68 2.00
N ARG A 276 -8.16 33.35 3.07
CA ARG A 276 -8.62 34.73 3.02
C ARG A 276 -7.40 35.63 2.79
N GLY A 277 -7.04 35.84 1.52
CA GLY A 277 -6.05 36.82 1.05
C GLY A 277 -4.60 36.58 1.49
N PRO A 278 -3.61 37.07 0.73
CA PRO A 278 -2.22 36.99 1.15
C PRO A 278 -2.01 37.98 2.30
N SER A 279 -1.77 37.45 3.50
CA SER A 279 -1.06 38.21 4.51
C SER A 279 0.43 38.08 4.19
N GLU A 280 1.13 39.20 4.22
CA GLU A 280 2.58 39.34 4.07
C GLU A 280 3.39 38.23 4.77
N PRO A 281 4.62 37.94 4.29
CA PRO A 281 5.46 36.93 4.88
C PRO A 281 5.79 37.32 6.32
N THR A 282 5.15 36.65 7.27
CA THR A 282 5.35 36.95 8.70
C THR A 282 6.11 35.83 9.36
N LYS A 283 7.42 36.08 9.48
CA LYS A 283 8.35 35.78 10.57
C LYS A 283 8.00 34.64 11.53
N THR A 284 9.00 33.77 11.76
CA THR A 284 9.20 32.92 12.96
C THR A 284 8.53 33.49 14.21
N GLY A 285 7.48 32.83 14.69
CA GLY A 285 6.66 33.30 15.81
C GLY A 285 5.86 32.17 16.46
N THR A 286 5.30 32.47 17.63
CA THR A 286 4.48 31.60 18.49
C THR A 286 3.28 30.99 17.73
N PRO A 287 2.77 29.79 18.10
CA PRO A 287 1.66 29.15 17.41
C PRO A 287 0.41 30.04 17.29
N SER A 288 -0.33 29.90 16.18
CA SER A 288 -1.53 30.69 15.87
C SER A 288 -2.68 30.49 16.87
N SER A 289 -2.74 29.33 17.53
CA SER A 289 -3.60 29.06 18.67
C SER A 289 -2.78 28.75 19.92
N ASN A 290 -3.26 29.18 21.09
CA ASN A 290 -2.67 28.83 22.39
C ASN A 290 -2.90 27.36 22.77
N ARG A 291 -3.69 26.60 21.99
CA ARG A 291 -3.97 25.18 22.21
C ARG A 291 -3.86 24.38 20.92
N GLY A 292 -3.20 23.23 21.01
CA GLY A 292 -2.97 22.37 19.84
C GLY A 292 -2.44 21.00 20.18
N ASN A 293 -2.31 20.17 19.17
CA ASN A 293 -1.71 18.84 19.26
C ASN A 293 -0.31 18.88 18.65
N LEU A 294 0.61 18.11 19.23
CA LEU A 294 1.94 17.88 18.65
C LEU A 294 1.89 16.64 17.76
N ILE A 295 2.02 16.84 16.46
CA ILE A 295 1.92 15.79 15.45
C ILE A 295 3.31 15.32 15.06
N VAL A 296 3.57 14.03 15.20
CA VAL A 296 4.87 13.44 14.84
C VAL A 296 4.84 13.05 13.37
N GLN A 297 5.89 13.40 12.63
CA GLN A 297 6.11 13.01 11.25
C GLN A 297 7.46 12.31 11.11
N THR A 298 7.54 11.35 10.20
CA THR A 298 8.81 10.76 9.76
C THR A 298 8.82 10.71 8.23
N LYS A 299 9.93 11.12 7.61
CA LYS A 299 10.05 11.24 6.15
C LYS A 299 8.87 11.99 5.51
N GLY A 300 8.41 13.06 6.15
CA GLY A 300 7.29 13.90 5.69
C GLY A 300 5.88 13.28 5.81
N GLN A 301 5.75 12.09 6.41
CA GLN A 301 4.46 11.46 6.64
C GLN A 301 4.06 11.53 8.11
N ARG A 302 2.79 11.86 8.38
CA ARG A 302 2.25 11.82 9.75
C ARG A 302 2.30 10.40 10.29
N ARG A 303 2.98 10.21 11.43
CA ARG A 303 3.14 8.91 12.10
C ARG A 303 2.64 8.94 13.54
N GLY A 304 1.54 9.62 13.81
CA GLY A 304 0.95 9.69 15.15
C GLY A 304 1.14 11.06 15.80
N CYS A 305 1.25 11.09 17.12
CA CYS A 305 1.34 12.32 17.88
C CYS A 305 1.91 12.10 19.29
N ILE A 306 2.23 13.22 19.95
CA ILE A 306 2.66 13.20 21.34
C ILE A 306 1.44 13.12 22.26
N ILE A 307 1.52 12.27 23.29
CA ILE A 307 0.50 12.12 24.33
C ILE A 307 0.90 12.84 25.63
N SER A 308 0.02 12.89 26.61
CA SER A 308 0.12 13.86 27.71
C SER A 308 1.36 13.72 28.60
N HIS A 309 2.09 12.60 28.53
CA HIS A 309 3.34 12.41 29.27
C HIS A 309 4.60 12.79 28.47
N GLY A 310 4.47 13.21 27.21
CA GLY A 310 5.60 13.58 26.34
C GLY A 310 6.06 12.45 25.39
N THR A 311 5.44 11.28 25.44
CA THR A 311 5.80 10.15 24.57
C THR A 311 5.05 10.16 23.23
N TRP A 312 5.65 9.56 22.22
CA TRP A 312 5.06 9.36 20.90
C TRP A 312 4.18 8.11 20.86
N PHE A 313 2.99 8.23 20.28
CA PHE A 313 2.01 7.15 20.14
C PHE A 313 1.26 7.16 18.79
N THR A 314 0.89 5.98 18.30
CA THR A 314 0.27 5.79 16.97
C THR A 314 -1.18 5.32 16.98
N SER A 315 -1.68 4.74 18.09
CA SER A 315 -2.99 4.06 18.13
C SER A 315 -4.04 4.70 19.05
N GLY A 316 -3.78 5.93 19.55
CA GLY A 316 -4.67 6.60 20.48
C GLY A 316 -4.84 8.10 20.24
N THR A 317 -5.60 8.74 21.12
CA THR A 317 -5.92 10.17 21.03
C THR A 317 -4.73 11.04 21.35
N CYS A 318 -4.45 12.01 20.47
CA CYS A 318 -3.40 13.01 20.67
C CYS A 318 -3.70 13.88 21.88
N ALA A 319 -2.66 14.18 22.67
CA ALA A 319 -2.82 15.12 23.77
C ALA A 319 -2.95 16.55 23.26
N THR A 320 -3.80 17.32 23.91
CA THR A 320 -3.84 18.78 23.74
C THR A 320 -2.80 19.41 24.64
N PHE A 321 -1.94 20.22 24.04
CA PHE A 321 -0.95 21.05 24.69
C PHE A 321 -1.41 22.50 24.69
N ARG A 322 -1.00 23.24 25.71
CA ARG A 322 -1.12 24.70 25.80
C ARG A 322 0.26 25.28 25.52
N ALA A 323 0.32 26.24 24.60
CA ALA A 323 1.50 27.04 24.35
C ALA A 323 1.41 28.32 25.20
N GLU A 324 2.35 28.51 26.11
CA GLU A 324 2.41 29.70 26.97
C GLU A 324 3.59 30.58 26.52
N LYS A 325 3.31 31.84 26.21
CA LYS A 325 4.32 32.75 25.66
C LYS A 325 5.45 32.96 26.67
N ALA A 326 6.69 32.65 26.28
CA ALA A 326 7.89 32.91 27.08
C ALA A 326 8.60 34.18 26.61
N SER A 327 8.69 34.38 25.29
CA SER A 327 9.19 35.60 24.65
C SER A 327 8.42 35.91 23.36
N ASP A 328 8.82 36.93 22.61
CA ASP A 328 8.22 37.25 21.30
C ASP A 328 8.46 36.16 20.24
N LYS A 329 9.44 35.27 20.45
CA LYS A 329 9.81 34.22 19.48
C LYS A 329 9.70 32.80 20.06
N THR A 330 9.48 32.68 21.37
CA THR A 330 9.51 31.39 22.06
C THR A 330 8.34 31.22 23.01
N PHE A 331 8.03 29.96 23.32
CA PHE A 331 6.93 29.56 24.19
C PHE A 331 7.28 28.27 24.93
N THR A 332 6.65 28.06 26.08
CA THR A 332 6.69 26.79 26.81
C THR A 332 5.46 25.95 26.46
N LEU A 333 5.57 24.64 26.69
CA LEU A 333 4.50 23.68 26.44
C LEU A 333 4.00 23.08 27.74
N ARG A 334 2.67 23.01 27.88
CA ARG A 334 2.01 22.40 29.03
C ARG A 334 0.93 21.41 28.58
N SER A 335 0.96 20.21 29.13
CA SER A 335 -0.08 19.19 28.90
C SER A 335 -1.05 19.10 30.09
N SER A 336 -2.02 18.18 30.02
CA SER A 336 -2.86 17.85 31.18
C SER A 336 -2.09 17.21 32.35
N LYS A 337 -0.82 16.81 32.16
CA LYS A 337 0.03 16.22 33.21
C LYS A 337 0.98 17.24 33.84
N GLY A 338 1.17 18.42 33.26
CA GLY A 338 2.07 19.44 33.77
C GLY A 338 2.93 20.09 32.68
N GLU A 339 3.90 20.88 33.12
CA GLU A 339 4.91 21.51 32.26
C GLU A 339 5.73 20.48 31.51
N CYS A 340 6.26 20.86 30.34
CA CYS A 340 7.05 19.99 29.48
C CYS A 340 8.51 20.46 29.37
N ALA A 341 9.45 19.51 29.37
CA ALA A 341 10.88 19.72 29.28
C ALA A 341 11.59 18.50 28.67
N PHE A 342 12.87 18.64 28.36
CA PHE A 342 13.75 17.50 28.10
C PHE A 342 14.46 17.08 29.38
N VAL A 343 14.14 15.89 29.90
CA VAL A 343 14.74 15.30 31.11
C VAL A 343 15.66 14.17 30.68
N LYS A 344 16.97 14.32 30.91
CA LYS A 344 17.99 13.40 30.39
C LYS A 344 17.83 13.17 28.87
N ASP A 345 17.66 14.26 28.15
CA ASP A 345 17.42 14.30 26.69
C ASP A 345 16.07 13.76 26.19
N ALA A 346 15.23 13.17 27.05
CA ALA A 346 13.90 12.68 26.67
C ALA A 346 12.80 13.73 26.93
N PHE A 347 11.92 13.95 25.95
CA PHE A 347 10.78 14.84 26.07
C PHE A 347 9.77 14.27 27.07
N SER A 348 9.46 15.05 28.11
CA SER A 348 8.56 14.63 29.17
C SER A 348 7.66 15.78 29.59
N CYS A 349 6.44 15.44 30.04
CA CYS A 349 5.52 16.39 30.65
C CYS A 349 4.98 15.81 31.98
N GLY A 350 5.01 16.61 33.05
CA GLY A 350 4.63 16.14 34.36
C GLY A 350 4.77 17.17 35.49
N PRO A 351 4.26 16.86 36.70
CA PRO A 351 4.35 17.77 37.85
C PRO A 351 5.77 17.91 38.42
N HIS A 352 6.67 17.00 38.03
CA HIS A 352 8.08 17.03 38.43
C HIS A 352 8.91 18.05 37.63
N ILE A 353 8.34 18.62 36.57
CA ILE A 353 9.01 19.62 35.74
C ILE A 353 8.70 21.00 36.33
N THR A 354 9.69 21.58 36.99
CA THR A 354 9.62 22.92 37.59
C THR A 354 10.22 24.00 36.69
N ASN A 355 11.08 23.61 35.76
CA ASN A 355 11.76 24.48 34.80
C ASN A 355 11.40 24.02 33.37
N PRO A 356 10.30 24.51 32.78
CA PRO A 356 9.95 24.19 31.40
C PRO A 356 11.00 24.70 30.44
N VAL A 357 11.12 24.04 29.29
CA VAL A 357 12.00 24.49 28.21
C VAL A 357 11.23 25.29 27.17
N GLU A 358 11.94 26.19 26.51
CA GLU A 358 11.38 27.03 25.46
C GLU A 358 11.49 26.37 24.08
N PHE A 359 10.42 26.49 23.32
CA PHE A 359 10.30 26.08 21.93
C PHE A 359 10.07 27.29 21.04
N SER A 360 10.32 27.10 19.75
CA SER A 360 10.01 28.05 18.68
C SER A 360 9.33 27.30 17.54
N ILE A 361 8.76 28.02 16.57
CA ILE A 361 8.30 27.43 15.31
C ILE A 361 9.24 27.90 14.19
N GLN A 362 9.76 26.95 13.40
CA GLN A 362 10.51 27.20 12.17
C GLN A 362 9.73 26.58 11.01
N GLY A 363 9.21 27.40 10.10
CA GLY A 363 8.22 26.94 9.12
C GLY A 363 6.95 26.47 9.84
N ASP A 364 6.63 25.18 9.73
CA ASP A 364 5.52 24.54 10.44
C ASP A 364 6.00 23.57 11.55
N GLU A 365 7.32 23.52 11.77
CA GLU A 365 7.95 22.55 12.67
C GLU A 365 8.29 23.17 14.03
N LEU A 366 8.06 22.40 15.07
CA LEU A 366 8.51 22.68 16.43
C LEU A 366 10.03 22.62 16.46
N SER A 367 10.64 23.67 16.98
CA SER A 367 12.10 23.81 17.08
C SER A 367 12.51 23.94 18.54
N TYR A 368 13.49 23.14 18.95
CA TYR A 368 14.16 23.20 20.24
C TYR A 368 15.64 23.58 20.04
N ARG A 369 16.09 24.67 20.68
CA ARG A 369 17.45 25.22 20.51
C ARG A 369 17.88 25.44 19.05
N GLY A 370 16.93 25.72 18.16
CA GLY A 370 17.18 25.95 16.74
C GLY A 370 17.16 24.68 15.87
N ASN A 371 16.97 23.50 16.45
CA ASN A 371 16.84 22.23 15.72
C ASN A 371 15.37 21.81 15.61
N THR A 372 14.93 21.39 14.42
CA THR A 372 13.57 20.85 14.17
C THR A 372 13.53 19.32 14.11
N THR A 373 14.69 18.67 14.12
CA THR A 373 14.83 17.21 14.13
C THR A 373 14.89 16.69 15.57
N PHE A 374 14.05 15.71 15.85
CA PHE A 374 14.02 14.93 17.09
C PHE A 374 14.26 13.46 16.77
N PHE A 375 14.48 12.63 17.79
CA PHE A 375 14.87 11.24 17.60
C PHE A 375 14.06 10.26 18.44
N ALA A 376 14.07 8.98 18.06
CA ALA A 376 13.48 7.88 18.84
C ALA A 376 14.26 6.57 18.65
N ASP A 377 14.19 5.69 19.66
CA ASP A 377 14.79 4.34 19.61
C ASP A 377 14.04 3.40 18.67
N LYS A 378 12.70 3.54 18.63
CA LYS A 378 11.80 2.65 17.91
C LYS A 378 10.48 3.33 17.58
N ALA A 379 9.82 2.88 16.52
CA ALA A 379 8.48 3.35 16.20
C ALA A 379 7.43 2.70 17.14
N PRO A 380 6.44 3.46 17.65
CA PRO A 380 5.31 2.92 18.40
C PRO A 380 4.51 1.90 17.59
N LYS A 381 4.14 0.77 18.22
CA LYS A 381 3.28 -0.27 17.61
C LYS A 381 2.25 -0.77 18.63
N GLY A 382 0.99 -0.83 18.21
CA GLY A 382 -0.11 -1.22 19.11
C GLY A 382 -0.17 -0.29 20.33
N ARG A 383 -0.11 -0.85 21.54
CA ARG A 383 -0.11 -0.07 22.80
C ARG A 383 1.27 0.42 23.25
N VAL A 384 2.34 0.06 22.53
CA VAL A 384 3.71 0.48 22.87
C VAL A 384 3.92 1.92 22.45
N GLN A 385 4.39 2.75 23.38
CA GLN A 385 4.79 4.13 23.15
C GLN A 385 6.31 4.22 22.92
N SER A 386 6.78 5.32 22.36
CA SER A 386 8.21 5.61 22.21
C SER A 386 8.60 6.93 22.86
N GLN A 387 9.81 6.99 23.39
CA GLN A 387 10.40 8.25 23.86
C GLN A 387 10.82 9.11 22.68
N VAL A 388 10.81 10.42 22.88
CA VAL A 388 11.27 11.41 21.89
C VAL A 388 12.48 12.10 22.49
N TYR A 389 13.58 12.12 21.75
CA TYR A 389 14.86 12.66 22.19
C TYR A 389 15.23 13.92 21.41
N ALA A 390 15.97 14.84 22.03
CA ALA A 390 16.45 16.05 21.36
C ALA A 390 17.77 15.85 20.60
N SER A 391 18.52 14.79 20.92
CA SER A 391 19.80 14.45 20.27
C SER A 391 19.77 13.07 19.61
N GLU A 392 20.67 12.84 18.65
CA GLU A 392 20.76 11.60 17.87
C GLU A 392 21.37 10.43 18.64
N GLU A 393 22.00 10.65 19.81
CA GLU A 393 22.95 9.74 20.46
C GLU A 393 22.39 8.31 20.71
N ASN A 394 22.53 7.42 19.72
CA ASN A 394 21.98 6.06 19.65
C ASN A 394 20.45 5.95 19.40
N HIS A 395 19.84 6.97 18.82
CA HIS A 395 18.40 7.05 18.52
C HIS A 395 18.19 7.09 16.98
N PRO A 396 18.05 5.93 16.30
CA PRO A 396 18.19 5.83 14.85
C PRO A 396 17.00 6.37 14.04
N ILE A 397 15.90 6.76 14.68
CA ILE A 397 14.70 7.24 13.99
C ILE A 397 14.62 8.76 14.09
N GLU A 398 14.79 9.44 12.97
CA GLU A 398 14.52 10.87 12.85
C GLU A 398 13.02 11.19 12.79
N LEU A 399 12.64 12.21 13.53
CA LEU A 399 11.28 12.71 13.68
C LEU A 399 11.27 14.23 13.41
N THR A 400 10.19 14.72 12.81
CA THR A 400 9.81 16.13 12.91
C THR A 400 8.48 16.24 13.63
N ILE A 401 8.28 17.33 14.37
CA ILE A 401 7.07 17.54 15.17
C ILE A 401 6.42 18.83 14.69
N THR A 402 5.15 18.78 14.29
CA THR A 402 4.41 19.97 13.87
C THR A 402 3.30 20.32 14.86
N TRP A 403 3.02 21.62 14.99
CA TRP A 403 1.91 22.10 15.80
C TRP A 403 0.61 22.10 14.99
N LYS A 404 -0.44 21.48 15.51
CA LYS A 404 -1.77 21.51 14.91
C LYS A 404 -2.76 22.16 15.87
N ASP A 405 -3.31 23.30 15.48
CA ASP A 405 -4.32 24.00 16.28
C ASP A 405 -5.52 23.11 16.59
N SER A 406 -5.91 23.09 17.86
CA SER A 406 -7.18 22.48 18.29
C SER A 406 -8.27 23.53 18.15
N ARG A 407 -9.30 23.25 17.34
CA ARG A 407 -10.49 24.11 17.21
C ARG A 407 -11.31 24.13 18.49
#